data_AF-A0A840J3M8-F1
#
_entry.id   AF-A0A840J3M8-F1
#
_cell.length_a   1.000
_cell.length_b   1.000
_cell.length_c   1.000
_cell.angle_alpha   90.00
_cell.angle_beta   90.00
_cell.angle_gamma   90.00
#
_symmetry.space_group_name_H-M   'P 1'
#
loop_
_entity.id
_entity.type
_entity.pdbx_description
1 polymer ?
#
loop_
_entity_poly.entity_id
_entity_poly.type
_entity_poly.pdbx_seq_one_letter_code
_entity_poly.pdbx_strand_id
1 'polypeptide(L)'
;MTSNPMRLRGSEKKPARELSPEQAAATAMVAETKARGLELTGPDGLLKLFTKNVLEAALNEEMTEHLGHEKNRAEEGRDSTNVRTVTRSKTVVTDAVGQVDIEVPRDRESTFEPQIVKKRQRRLTGVDEVVLSLYAKGMTTGEISTHFSEIYGASG
;
A
#
# COMPACT_ATOMS: atom_id res chain seq x y z
N MET A 1 -21.70 43.60 -54.87
CA MET A 1 -22.22 42.49 -54.04
C MET A 1 -21.04 41.82 -53.36
N THR A 2 -20.61 42.32 -52.20
CA THR A 2 -19.51 41.73 -51.42
C THR A 2 -20.10 40.78 -50.38
N SER A 3 -20.04 39.49 -50.66
CA SER A 3 -20.40 38.41 -49.75
C SER A 3 -19.32 38.30 -48.65
N ASN A 4 -19.74 38.48 -47.41
CA ASN A 4 -18.91 38.24 -46.23
C ASN A 4 -19.10 36.78 -45.80
N PRO A 5 -18.06 35.92 -45.76
CA PRO A 5 -18.24 34.55 -45.33
C PRO A 5 -18.36 34.47 -43.80
N MET A 6 -19.47 33.87 -43.37
CA MET A 6 -19.79 33.54 -41.98
C MET A 6 -18.72 32.59 -41.43
N ARG A 7 -17.84 33.10 -40.55
CA ARG A 7 -16.90 32.28 -39.77
C ARG A 7 -17.70 31.39 -38.81
N LEU A 8 -17.79 30.11 -39.11
CA LEU A 8 -18.26 29.09 -38.18
C LEU A 8 -17.28 29.04 -36.99
N ARG A 9 -17.74 29.49 -35.83
CA ARG A 9 -17.03 29.32 -34.56
C ARG A 9 -17.08 27.83 -34.22
N GLY A 10 -15.98 27.12 -34.49
CA GLY A 10 -15.77 25.78 -33.96
C GLY A 10 -15.88 25.85 -32.44
N SER A 11 -16.73 25.01 -31.86
CA SER A 11 -16.74 24.79 -30.43
C SER A 11 -15.43 24.09 -30.06
N GLU A 12 -14.48 24.86 -29.52
CA GLU A 12 -13.35 24.26 -28.83
C GLU A 12 -13.91 23.41 -27.68
N LYS A 13 -13.88 22.09 -27.86
CA LYS A 13 -14.09 21.15 -26.77
C LYS A 13 -12.99 21.43 -25.76
N LYS A 14 -13.37 22.10 -24.67
CA LYS A 14 -12.53 22.29 -23.48
C LYS A 14 -11.92 20.92 -23.12
N PRO A 15 -10.59 20.78 -22.99
CA PRO A 15 -10.00 19.50 -22.66
C PRO A 15 -10.64 19.01 -21.34
N ALA A 16 -11.01 17.72 -21.30
CA ALA A 16 -11.53 17.11 -20.08
C ALA A 16 -10.52 17.37 -18.97
N ARG A 17 -10.98 17.96 -17.86
CA ARG A 17 -10.11 18.30 -16.73
C ARG A 17 -9.47 17.00 -16.24
N GLU A 18 -8.17 16.89 -16.42
CA GLU A 18 -7.39 15.75 -15.95
C GLU A 18 -7.49 15.70 -14.42
N LEU A 19 -7.82 14.53 -13.89
CA LEU A 19 -7.98 14.33 -12.45
C LEU A 19 -6.59 14.37 -11.79
N SER A 20 -6.50 14.94 -10.59
CA SER A 20 -5.28 14.78 -9.80
C SER A 20 -5.08 13.29 -9.43
N PRO A 21 -3.86 12.84 -9.13
CA PRO A 21 -3.60 11.45 -8.70
C PRO A 21 -4.50 11.03 -7.53
N GLU A 22 -4.74 11.93 -6.58
CA GLU A 22 -5.61 11.70 -5.42
C GLU A 22 -7.08 11.55 -5.83
N GLN A 23 -7.55 12.32 -6.82
CA GLN A 23 -8.91 12.21 -7.34
C GLN A 23 -9.13 10.93 -8.14
N ALA A 24 -8.13 10.53 -8.93
CA ALA A 24 -8.14 9.25 -9.63
C ALA A 24 -8.19 8.08 -8.65
N ALA A 25 -7.35 8.13 -7.62
CA ALA A 25 -7.35 7.18 -6.51
C ALA A 25 -8.72 7.10 -5.80
N ALA A 26 -9.27 8.24 -5.37
CA ALA A 26 -10.56 8.27 -4.70
C ALA A 26 -11.68 7.68 -5.58
N THR A 27 -11.66 7.97 -6.89
CA THR A 27 -12.63 7.43 -7.85
C THR A 27 -12.50 5.91 -7.99
N ALA A 28 -11.27 5.40 -8.08
CA ALA A 28 -11.00 3.97 -8.16
C ALA A 28 -11.44 3.24 -6.88
N MET A 29 -11.17 3.78 -5.69
CA MET A 29 -11.65 3.20 -4.42
C MET A 29 -13.18 3.16 -4.35
N VAL A 30 -13.88 4.23 -4.76
CA VAL A 30 -15.35 4.24 -4.78
C VAL A 30 -15.91 3.22 -5.77
N ALA A 31 -15.29 3.08 -6.94
CA ALA A 31 -15.69 2.09 -7.93
C ALA A 31 -15.51 0.65 -7.41
N GLU A 32 -14.35 0.37 -6.79
CA GLU A 32 -14.05 -0.94 -6.21
C GLU A 32 -14.95 -1.28 -5.02
N THR A 33 -15.22 -0.29 -4.15
CA THR A 33 -16.17 -0.40 -3.03
C THR A 33 -17.54 -0.87 -3.54
N LYS A 34 -18.06 -0.20 -4.59
CA LYS A 34 -19.34 -0.56 -5.21
C LYS A 34 -19.31 -1.94 -5.86
N ALA A 35 -18.23 -2.27 -6.57
CA ALA A 35 -18.10 -3.56 -7.26
C ALA A 35 -18.07 -4.75 -6.30
N ARG A 36 -17.46 -4.56 -5.11
CA ARG A 36 -17.35 -5.59 -4.06
C ARG A 36 -18.51 -5.58 -3.07
N GLY A 37 -19.40 -4.59 -3.14
CA GLY A 37 -20.50 -4.42 -2.17
C GLY A 37 -20.01 -4.13 -0.75
N LEU A 38 -18.81 -3.54 -0.62
CA LEU A 38 -18.23 -3.19 0.69
C LEU A 38 -18.68 -1.79 1.11
N GLU A 39 -18.57 -1.50 2.40
CA GLU A 39 -18.57 -0.11 2.86
C GLU A 39 -17.19 0.52 2.60
N LEU A 40 -17.15 1.82 2.34
CA LEU A 40 -15.86 2.52 2.15
C LEU A 40 -15.07 2.54 3.48
N THR A 41 -15.78 2.83 4.57
CA THR A 41 -15.29 2.90 5.95
C THR A 41 -15.90 1.77 6.77
N GLY A 42 -15.45 1.58 8.02
CA GLY A 42 -16.06 0.64 8.97
C GLY A 42 -15.18 -0.58 9.26
N PRO A 43 -15.65 -1.49 10.12
CA PRO A 43 -14.86 -2.60 10.64
C PRO A 43 -14.30 -3.53 9.55
N ASP A 44 -15.05 -3.73 8.48
CA ASP A 44 -14.70 -4.55 7.31
C ASP A 44 -14.68 -3.73 6.02
N GLY A 45 -14.58 -2.40 6.15
CA GLY A 45 -14.62 -1.47 5.03
C GLY A 45 -13.35 -1.51 4.18
N LEU A 46 -13.46 -1.02 2.94
CA LEU A 46 -12.39 -1.06 1.95
C LEU A 46 -11.10 -0.41 2.46
N LEU A 47 -11.18 0.76 3.12
CA LEU A 47 -9.98 1.46 3.62
C LEU A 47 -9.19 0.61 4.62
N LYS A 48 -9.88 -0.13 5.49
CA LYS A 48 -9.21 -1.01 6.46
C LYS A 48 -8.52 -2.18 5.76
N LEU A 49 -9.22 -2.84 4.83
CA LEU A 49 -8.67 -3.93 4.04
C LEU A 49 -7.46 -3.47 3.22
N PHE A 50 -7.54 -2.26 2.68
CA PHE A 50 -6.45 -1.66 1.93
C PHE A 50 -5.21 -1.41 2.82
N THR A 51 -5.38 -0.75 3.96
CA THR A 51 -4.29 -0.53 4.93
C THR A 51 -3.69 -1.86 5.39
N LYS A 52 -4.51 -2.88 5.68
CA LYS A 52 -4.04 -4.23 6.00
C LYS A 52 -3.13 -4.78 4.90
N ASN A 53 -3.60 -4.79 3.65
CA ASN A 53 -2.87 -5.41 2.54
C ASN A 53 -1.55 -4.70 2.26
N VAL A 54 -1.52 -3.37 2.35
CA VAL A 54 -0.27 -2.60 2.17
C VAL A 54 0.74 -2.94 3.26
N LEU A 55 0.32 -2.98 4.53
CA LEU A 55 1.19 -3.35 5.65
C LEU A 55 1.72 -4.78 5.51
N GLU A 56 0.86 -5.74 5.18
CA GLU A 56 1.27 -7.14 5.01
C GLU A 56 2.20 -7.32 3.81
N ALA A 57 1.94 -6.65 2.69
CA ALA A 57 2.81 -6.69 1.53
C ALA A 57 4.20 -6.15 1.85
N ALA A 58 4.27 -5.00 2.52
CA ALA A 58 5.53 -4.37 2.87
C ALA A 58 6.34 -5.21 3.90
N LEU A 59 5.66 -5.82 4.89
CA LEU A 59 6.29 -6.76 5.82
C LEU A 59 6.82 -8.03 5.13
N ASN A 60 6.15 -8.51 4.09
CA ASN A 60 6.62 -9.65 3.31
C ASN A 60 7.86 -9.29 2.48
N GLU A 61 7.93 -8.06 1.97
CA GLU A 61 9.11 -7.54 1.28
C GLU A 61 10.31 -7.44 2.22
N GLU A 62 10.16 -6.83 3.40
CA GLU A 62 11.21 -6.80 4.43
C GLU A 62 11.72 -8.21 4.77
N MET A 63 10.82 -9.20 4.82
CA MET A 63 11.19 -10.60 5.06
C MET A 63 11.91 -11.23 3.87
N THR A 64 11.56 -10.86 2.64
CA THR A 64 12.29 -11.31 1.44
C THR A 64 13.70 -10.75 1.46
N GLU A 65 13.87 -9.46 1.76
CA GLU A 65 15.17 -8.81 1.90
C GLU A 65 16.00 -9.46 3.03
N HIS A 66 15.41 -9.67 4.21
CA HIS A 66 16.06 -10.31 5.36
C HIS A 66 16.57 -11.72 5.06
N LEU A 67 15.80 -12.51 4.30
CA LEU A 67 16.17 -13.89 3.97
C LEU A 67 17.02 -14.00 2.69
N GLY A 68 17.07 -12.94 1.89
CA GLY A 68 17.70 -12.92 0.56
C GLY A 68 16.96 -13.74 -0.50
N HIS A 69 15.73 -14.18 -0.23
CA HIS A 69 14.95 -14.97 -1.19
C HIS A 69 13.44 -14.87 -0.94
N GLU A 70 12.69 -15.10 -2.00
CA GLU A 70 11.23 -15.15 -1.96
C GLU A 70 10.68 -16.36 -1.19
N LYS A 71 9.40 -16.28 -0.80
CA LYS A 71 8.73 -17.41 -0.14
C LYS A 71 8.78 -18.66 -1.03
N ASN A 72 9.21 -19.78 -0.45
CA ASN A 72 9.39 -21.06 -1.15
C ASN A 72 10.38 -21.03 -2.33
N ARG A 73 11.30 -20.06 -2.35
CA ARG A 73 12.34 -19.90 -3.39
C ARG A 73 13.76 -19.93 -2.82
N ALA A 74 13.97 -20.53 -1.67
CA ALA A 74 15.31 -20.72 -1.13
C ALA A 74 16.15 -21.61 -2.07
N GLU A 75 17.37 -21.18 -2.39
CA GLU A 75 18.27 -21.95 -3.24
C GLU A 75 18.80 -23.21 -2.53
N GLU A 76 19.01 -24.27 -3.31
CA GLU A 76 19.64 -25.51 -2.83
C GLU A 76 21.13 -25.29 -2.56
N GLY A 77 21.65 -25.82 -1.44
CA GLY A 77 23.07 -25.73 -1.10
C GLY A 77 23.52 -24.43 -0.42
N ARG A 78 22.61 -23.53 -0.06
CA ARG A 78 22.90 -22.32 0.74
C ARG A 78 23.40 -22.66 2.15
N ASP A 79 24.25 -21.78 2.70
CA ASP A 79 24.80 -21.93 4.06
C ASP A 79 23.75 -21.71 5.16
N SER A 80 22.78 -20.81 4.92
CA SER A 80 21.74 -20.48 5.91
C SER A 80 20.60 -21.50 5.90
N THR A 81 20.20 -21.97 7.07
CA THR A 81 18.99 -22.81 7.21
C THR A 81 17.73 -21.99 7.45
N ASN A 82 17.86 -20.66 7.58
CA ASN A 82 16.77 -19.80 7.96
C ASN A 82 15.72 -19.69 6.84
N VAL A 83 14.45 -19.84 7.18
CA VAL A 83 13.34 -19.79 6.22
C VAL A 83 12.18 -19.02 6.80
N ARG A 84 11.38 -18.40 5.93
CA ARG A 84 10.07 -17.88 6.31
C ARG A 84 9.21 -19.06 6.77
N THR A 85 8.63 -18.94 7.96
CA THR A 85 7.78 -19.98 8.53
C THR A 85 6.31 -19.51 8.51
N VAL A 86 5.72 -19.32 9.68
CA VAL A 86 4.33 -18.93 9.88
C VAL A 86 4.23 -17.41 10.05
N THR A 87 3.04 -16.87 9.83
CA THR A 87 2.69 -15.51 10.23
C THR A 87 2.14 -15.51 11.66
N ARG A 88 2.21 -14.36 12.32
CA ARG A 88 1.54 -14.13 13.61
C ARG A 88 0.59 -12.96 13.46
N SER A 89 -0.66 -13.18 13.84
CA SER A 89 -1.66 -12.12 13.94
C SER A 89 -1.24 -11.05 14.95
N LYS A 90 -1.43 -9.79 14.57
CA LYS A 90 -1.15 -8.61 15.38
C LYS A 90 -2.18 -7.53 15.06
N THR A 91 -2.88 -7.06 16.08
CA THR A 91 -3.72 -5.87 15.98
C THR A 91 -2.88 -4.61 16.15
N VAL A 92 -2.95 -3.71 15.16
CA VAL A 92 -2.38 -2.37 15.19
C VAL A 92 -3.48 -1.32 15.12
N VAL A 93 -3.20 -0.12 15.60
CA VAL A 93 -4.10 1.03 15.57
C VAL A 93 -3.48 2.10 14.68
N THR A 94 -4.21 2.53 13.66
CA THR A 94 -3.86 3.66 12.80
C THR A 94 -4.78 4.84 13.11
N ASP A 95 -4.44 6.02 12.60
CA ASP A 95 -5.17 7.24 12.91
C ASP A 95 -6.43 7.37 12.04
N ALA A 96 -6.39 6.91 10.79
CA ALA A 96 -7.51 7.05 9.85
C ALA A 96 -8.53 5.89 9.91
N VAL A 97 -8.06 4.64 10.08
CA VAL A 97 -8.94 3.44 9.99
C VAL A 97 -9.11 2.70 11.32
N GLY A 98 -8.44 3.16 12.39
CA GLY A 98 -8.54 2.57 13.71
C GLY A 98 -7.84 1.21 13.80
N GLN A 99 -8.50 0.21 14.41
CA GLN A 99 -7.91 -1.11 14.59
C GLN A 99 -7.85 -1.91 13.27
N VAL A 100 -6.67 -2.44 12.97
CA VAL A 100 -6.36 -3.28 11.82
C VAL A 100 -5.66 -4.54 12.30
N ASP A 101 -6.19 -5.71 11.92
CA ASP A 101 -5.55 -7.00 12.16
C ASP A 101 -4.66 -7.36 10.97
N ILE A 102 -3.36 -7.53 11.24
CA ILE A 102 -2.35 -7.87 10.25
C ILE A 102 -1.63 -9.18 10.59
N GLU A 103 -1.16 -9.86 9.56
CA GLU A 103 -0.32 -11.05 9.63
C GLU A 103 1.16 -10.68 9.47
N VAL A 104 1.94 -10.80 10.55
CA VAL A 104 3.37 -10.47 10.54
C VAL A 104 4.20 -11.72 10.25
N PRO A 105 5.03 -11.76 9.20
CA PRO A 105 5.85 -12.93 8.89
C PRO A 105 6.93 -13.14 9.95
N ARG A 106 7.34 -14.40 10.12
CA ARG A 106 8.44 -14.78 11.01
C ARG A 106 9.39 -15.76 10.33
N ASP A 107 10.67 -15.59 10.61
CA ASP A 107 11.72 -16.51 10.19
C ASP A 107 11.93 -17.64 11.23
N ARG A 108 12.55 -18.74 10.80
CA ARG A 108 12.78 -19.93 11.63
C ARG A 108 13.71 -19.63 12.80
N GLU A 109 14.74 -18.83 12.56
CA GLU A 109 15.79 -18.51 13.53
C GLU A 109 15.44 -17.33 14.43
N SER A 110 14.29 -16.68 14.19
CA SER A 110 13.80 -15.52 14.96
C SER A 110 14.70 -14.29 14.92
N THR A 111 15.47 -14.14 13.86
CA THR A 111 16.39 -13.02 13.65
C THR A 111 15.75 -11.85 12.92
N PHE A 112 14.55 -12.02 12.36
CA PHE A 112 13.85 -10.94 11.66
C PHE A 112 13.44 -9.80 12.60
N GLU A 113 13.78 -8.57 12.20
CA GLU A 113 13.48 -7.32 12.92
C GLU A 113 12.73 -6.35 11.99
N PRO A 114 11.38 -6.41 11.93
CA PRO A 114 10.60 -5.56 11.04
C PRO A 114 10.73 -4.09 11.43
N GLN A 115 10.88 -3.20 10.45
CA GLN A 115 10.99 -1.75 10.66
C GLN A 115 9.65 -1.05 10.48
N ILE A 116 8.83 -1.48 9.51
CA ILE A 116 7.50 -0.92 9.23
C ILE A 116 6.57 -1.08 10.44
N VAL A 117 6.56 -2.29 11.03
CA VAL A 117 5.75 -2.59 12.21
C VAL A 117 6.63 -3.24 13.28
N LYS A 118 7.40 -2.41 14.00
CA LYS A 118 8.39 -2.85 14.99
C LYS A 118 7.80 -3.85 16.00
N LYS A 119 8.66 -4.73 16.52
CA LYS A 119 8.29 -5.70 17.57
C LYS A 119 7.57 -4.97 18.70
N ARG A 120 6.42 -5.50 19.14
CA ARG A 120 5.56 -4.95 20.20
C ARG A 120 4.88 -3.59 19.90
N GLN A 121 5.22 -2.89 18.83
CA GLN A 121 4.55 -1.64 18.43
C GLN A 121 3.07 -1.89 18.11
N ARG A 122 2.15 -1.14 18.72
CA ARG A 122 0.70 -1.29 18.51
C ARG A 122 0.03 -0.09 17.84
N ARG A 123 0.71 1.05 17.79
CA ARG A 123 0.18 2.28 17.18
C ARG A 123 1.10 2.70 16.05
N LEU A 124 0.51 2.96 14.88
CA LEU A 124 1.20 3.33 13.64
C LEU A 124 0.71 4.72 13.23
N THR A 125 1.34 5.75 13.81
CA THR A 125 1.00 7.15 13.52
C THR A 125 1.53 7.56 12.16
N GLY A 126 0.69 8.23 11.35
CA GLY A 126 1.05 8.70 10.00
C GLY A 126 1.09 7.60 8.93
N VAL A 127 0.80 6.35 9.27
CA VAL A 127 0.87 5.22 8.33
C VAL A 127 -0.15 5.36 7.20
N ASP A 128 -1.32 5.92 7.51
CA ASP A 128 -2.42 6.07 6.56
C ASP A 128 -2.07 7.07 5.45
N GLU A 129 -1.29 8.11 5.76
CA GLU A 129 -0.81 9.09 4.78
C GLU A 129 0.13 8.43 3.77
N VAL A 130 1.04 7.57 4.27
CA VAL A 130 1.94 6.79 3.42
C VAL A 130 1.13 5.84 2.54
N VAL A 131 0.21 5.07 3.13
CA VAL A 131 -0.68 4.14 2.40
C VAL A 131 -1.46 4.86 1.29
N LEU A 132 -2.06 6.02 1.57
CA LEU A 132 -2.78 6.81 0.56
C LEU A 132 -1.83 7.33 -0.54
N SER A 133 -0.64 7.79 -0.17
CA SER A 133 0.34 8.31 -1.13
C SER A 133 0.84 7.23 -2.09
N LEU A 134 1.05 6.00 -1.59
CA LEU A 134 1.50 4.85 -2.38
C LEU A 134 0.45 4.45 -3.42
N TYR A 135 -0.82 4.47 -3.02
CA TYR A 135 -1.94 4.21 -3.93
C TYR A 135 -2.08 5.29 -4.99
N ALA A 136 -2.03 6.57 -4.60
CA ALA A 136 -2.14 7.69 -5.53
C ALA A 136 -1.00 7.71 -6.58
N LYS A 137 0.19 7.21 -6.20
CA LYS A 137 1.35 7.13 -7.10
C LYS A 137 1.41 5.84 -7.93
N GLY A 138 0.55 4.85 -7.66
CA GLY A 138 0.59 3.55 -8.35
C GLY A 138 1.85 2.73 -8.08
N MET A 139 2.45 2.90 -6.91
CA MET A 139 3.73 2.28 -6.55
C MET A 139 3.62 0.77 -6.32
N THR A 140 4.66 0.05 -6.71
CA THR A 140 4.83 -1.40 -6.51
C THR A 140 5.15 -1.74 -5.05
N THR A 141 4.98 -2.99 -4.63
CA THR A 141 5.23 -3.43 -3.25
C THR A 141 6.67 -3.21 -2.77
N GLY A 142 7.66 -3.28 -3.66
CA GLY A 142 9.05 -2.95 -3.34
C GLY A 142 9.29 -1.45 -3.10
N GLU A 143 8.67 -0.59 -3.92
CA GLU A 143 8.70 0.87 -3.72
C GLU A 143 7.98 1.27 -2.43
N ILE A 144 6.89 0.57 -2.09
CA ILE A 144 6.19 0.70 -0.82
C ILE A 144 7.13 0.39 0.37
N SER A 145 7.80 -0.76 0.36
CA SER A 145 8.74 -1.17 1.42
C SER A 145 9.88 -0.16 1.61
N THR A 146 10.46 0.30 0.49
CA THR A 146 11.53 1.31 0.49
C THR A 146 11.04 2.61 1.14
N HIS A 147 9.86 3.11 0.75
CA HIS A 147 9.35 4.36 1.28
C HIS A 147 8.98 4.27 2.77
N PHE A 148 8.45 3.13 3.21
CA PHE A 148 8.24 2.90 4.64
C PHE A 148 9.56 2.85 5.42
N SER A 149 10.60 2.24 4.86
CA SER A 149 11.93 2.19 5.48
C SER A 149 12.55 3.58 5.60
N GLU A 150 12.35 4.47 4.63
CA GLU A 150 12.80 5.87 4.72
C GLU A 150 12.12 6.64 5.86
N ILE A 151 10.80 6.48 6.01
CA ILE A 151 10.03 7.26 6.99
C ILE A 151 10.14 6.66 8.41
N TYR A 152 10.07 5.33 8.53
CA TYR A 152 9.99 4.64 9.82
C TYR A 152 11.28 3.92 10.23
N GLY A 153 12.18 3.63 9.27
CA GLY A 153 13.51 3.05 9.51
C GLY A 153 14.61 4.07 9.78
N ALA A 154 14.45 5.34 9.37
CA ALA A 154 15.38 6.43 9.74
C ALA A 154 15.29 6.85 11.22
N SER A 155 14.30 6.34 11.96
CA SER A 155 14.15 6.54 13.40
C SER A 155 14.80 5.36 14.16
N GLY A 156 16.13 5.32 14.16
CA GLY A 156 16.98 4.43 14.95
C GLY A 156 17.74 5.22 16.00
#